data_AF-A0AA96HPL9-F1
#
_entry.id   AF-A0AA96HPL9-F1
#
_cell.length_a   1.000
_cell.length_b   1.000
_cell.length_c   1.000
_cell.angle_alpha   90.00
_cell.angle_beta   90.00
_cell.angle_gamma   90.00
#
_symmetry.space_group_name_H-M   'P 1'
#
loop_
_entity.id
_entity.type
_entity.pdbx_description
1 polymer ?
#
loop_
_entity_poly.entity_id
_entity_poly.type
_entity_poly.pdbx_seq_one_letter_code
_entity_poly.pdbx_strand_id
1 'polypeptide(L)'
;MPFYISQNTLKQQVKLVVKNWPFAEIKSHQARILLCKLYGFENQHDYLKKTHETPSSLTPINEQTVINAYLQWVKRLAKLGSINEIQAKNLLHILWPTYLAPHKHLKEKLYTCKFKFHGTCLDFLNQATEDKWVDYKFDDRPSVKDAIEAIGVPHPEVGGITIDGTDVDFNYLLEDAREVEVYPHPYETGLLPYKPERKSTFLLDVHLAKLTRYLRMAGFDCLHESKDIGDELLAHLSQTNDYILLTRDIGLLKRGNVKHARWIRNTEPQAQFKEIVDYYDLLDKFKPFSRCVKCNGDIQPINKESIKPAVPGQIFESQESFKQCAHCNQVYWKGSHYDKIKNILLQAE
;
A
#
# COMPACT_ATOMS: atom_id res chain seq x y z
N MET A 1 8.04 -22.95 26.65
CA MET A 1 8.11 -22.89 28.13
C MET A 1 8.39 -21.45 28.57
N PRO A 2 7.91 -21.01 29.74
CA PRO A 2 8.16 -19.66 30.22
C PRO A 2 9.59 -19.50 30.75
N PHE A 3 10.12 -18.29 30.63
CA PHE A 3 11.45 -17.94 31.10
C PHE A 3 11.37 -17.33 32.51
N TYR A 4 12.28 -17.76 33.39
CA TYR A 4 12.39 -17.19 34.73
C TYR A 4 13.02 -15.79 34.66
N ILE A 5 12.26 -14.78 35.06
CA ILE A 5 12.72 -13.42 35.27
C ILE A 5 12.34 -12.98 36.68
N SER A 6 13.27 -12.36 37.40
CA SER A 6 13.00 -11.88 38.77
C SER A 6 12.00 -10.71 38.75
N GLN A 7 11.23 -10.55 39.83
CA GLN A 7 10.30 -9.42 39.97
C GLN A 7 10.99 -8.06 39.88
N ASN A 8 12.22 -7.96 40.41
CA ASN A 8 13.00 -6.73 40.37
C ASN A 8 13.42 -6.39 38.92
N THR A 9 13.95 -7.38 38.19
CA THR A 9 14.34 -7.21 36.78
C THR A 9 13.12 -6.86 35.92
N LEU A 10 12.00 -7.57 36.08
CA LEU A 10 10.77 -7.28 35.35
C LEU A 10 10.26 -5.86 35.64
N LYS A 11 10.30 -5.41 36.90
CA LYS A 11 9.90 -4.06 37.29
C LYS A 11 10.79 -2.98 36.66
N GLN A 12 12.10 -3.21 36.57
CA GLN A 12 13.02 -2.30 35.89
C GLN A 12 12.75 -2.24 34.39
N GLN A 13 12.55 -3.40 33.75
CA GLN A 13 12.23 -3.48 32.34
C GLN A 13 10.90 -2.80 31.98
N VAL A 14 9.88 -2.90 32.83
CA VAL A 14 8.62 -2.14 32.63
C VAL A 14 8.89 -0.64 32.52
N LYS A 15 9.77 -0.07 33.36
CA LYS A 15 10.12 1.36 33.28
C LYS A 15 10.84 1.69 31.98
N LEU A 16 11.73 0.81 31.52
CA LEU A 16 12.46 0.98 30.26
C LEU A 16 11.52 0.93 29.05
N VAL A 17 10.56 0.00 29.04
CA VAL A 17 9.52 -0.08 28.00
C VAL A 17 8.70 1.20 27.95
N VAL A 18 8.20 1.68 29.09
CA VAL A 18 7.41 2.92 29.16
C VAL A 18 8.20 4.12 28.63
N LYS A 19 9.48 4.23 29.00
CA LYS A 19 10.33 5.35 28.60
C LYS A 19 10.70 5.35 27.12
N ASN A 20 10.88 4.17 26.51
CA ASN A 20 11.43 4.03 25.16
C ASN A 20 10.40 3.43 24.18
N TRP A 21 9.11 3.55 24.49
CA TRP A 21 8.06 3.06 23.60
C TRP A 21 8.01 3.91 22.33
N PRO A 22 7.89 3.31 21.13
CA PRO A 22 8.00 4.04 19.86
C PRO A 22 6.74 4.84 19.46
N PHE A 23 5.64 4.72 20.20
CA PHE A 23 4.34 5.36 19.89
C PHE A 23 3.82 6.18 21.08
N ALA A 24 2.53 6.54 21.06
CA ALA A 24 1.81 7.15 22.19
C ALA A 24 2.10 6.42 23.51
N GLU A 25 2.08 7.16 24.62
CA GLU A 25 2.48 6.66 25.93
C GLU A 25 1.84 5.30 26.28
N ILE A 26 2.68 4.28 26.46
CA ILE A 26 2.24 2.99 26.99
C ILE A 26 2.15 3.07 28.53
N LYS A 27 1.00 2.68 29.10
CA LYS A 27 0.84 2.67 30.55
C LYS A 27 1.66 1.54 31.17
N SER A 28 2.17 1.76 32.39
CA SER A 28 3.00 0.76 33.11
C SER A 28 2.34 -0.62 33.26
N HIS A 29 1.01 -0.68 33.41
CA HIS A 29 0.27 -1.95 33.46
C HIS A 29 0.29 -2.69 32.11
N GLN A 30 0.13 -1.98 30.99
CA GLN A 30 0.18 -2.56 29.65
C GLN A 30 1.58 -3.07 29.31
N ALA A 31 2.62 -2.29 29.62
CA ALA A 31 4.01 -2.71 29.47
C ALA A 31 4.34 -3.98 30.30
N ARG A 32 3.76 -4.12 31.49
CA ARG A 32 3.92 -5.33 32.31
C ARG A 32 3.27 -6.56 31.68
N ILE A 33 2.04 -6.45 31.19
CA ILE A 33 1.37 -7.55 30.48
C ILE A 33 2.16 -7.97 29.24
N LEU A 34 2.65 -6.98 28.47
CA LEU A 34 3.48 -7.20 27.29
C LEU A 34 4.71 -8.05 27.62
N LEU A 35 5.47 -7.68 28.66
CA LEU A 35 6.67 -8.39 29.07
C LEU A 35 6.37 -9.78 29.64
N CYS A 36 5.31 -9.94 30.44
CA CYS A 36 4.88 -11.28 30.89
C CYS A 36 4.61 -12.20 29.69
N LYS A 37 3.89 -11.71 28.68
CA LYS A 37 3.62 -12.45 27.45
C LYS A 37 4.88 -12.72 26.64
N LEU A 38 5.80 -11.76 26.54
CA LEU A 38 7.08 -11.94 25.86
C LEU A 38 7.85 -13.14 26.44
N TYR A 39 7.94 -13.20 27.77
CA TYR A 39 8.63 -14.27 28.50
C TYR A 39 7.83 -15.57 28.63
N GLY A 40 6.67 -15.68 27.99
CA GLY A 40 5.92 -16.93 27.89
C GLY A 40 4.90 -17.18 28.98
N PHE A 41 4.55 -16.17 29.78
CA PHE A 41 3.44 -16.23 30.73
C PHE A 41 2.14 -15.74 30.07
N GLU A 42 1.00 -16.26 30.52
CA GLU A 42 -0.29 -15.86 29.94
C GLU A 42 -0.71 -14.45 30.41
N ASN A 43 -0.46 -14.15 31.68
CA ASN A 43 -0.80 -12.90 32.34
C ASN A 43 0.07 -12.69 33.61
N GLN A 44 -0.18 -11.59 34.33
CA GLN A 44 0.57 -11.27 35.55
C GLN A 44 0.32 -12.26 36.70
N HIS A 45 -0.88 -12.81 36.82
CA HIS A 45 -1.20 -13.80 37.86
C HIS A 45 -0.47 -15.12 37.60
N ASP A 46 -0.46 -15.59 36.35
CA ASP A 46 0.30 -16.78 35.91
C ASP A 46 1.81 -16.62 36.18
N TYR A 47 2.35 -15.43 35.89
CA TYR A 47 3.73 -15.08 36.22
C TYR A 47 4.02 -15.20 37.73
N LEU A 48 3.21 -14.56 38.58
CA LEU A 48 3.42 -14.60 40.04
C LEU A 48 3.32 -16.02 40.58
N LYS A 49 2.32 -16.78 40.13
CA LYS A 49 2.11 -18.17 40.55
C LYS A 49 3.31 -19.05 40.22
N LYS A 50 3.76 -19.05 38.95
CA LYS A 50 4.86 -19.92 38.50
C LYS A 50 6.21 -19.52 39.08
N THR A 51 6.46 -18.21 39.29
CA THR A 51 7.73 -17.75 39.87
C THR A 51 7.84 -18.00 41.37
N HIS A 52 6.71 -18.10 42.10
CA HIS A 52 6.69 -18.43 43.53
C HIS A 52 6.58 -19.94 43.82
N GLU A 53 5.72 -20.66 43.10
CA GLU A 53 5.37 -22.05 43.44
C GLU A 53 6.27 -23.08 42.75
N THR A 54 6.74 -22.81 41.52
CA THR A 54 7.48 -23.79 40.70
C THR A 54 8.68 -23.19 39.93
N PRO A 55 9.58 -22.43 40.57
CA PRO A 55 10.68 -21.75 39.89
C PRO A 55 11.66 -22.70 39.20
N SER A 56 11.83 -23.93 39.69
CA SER A 56 12.70 -24.95 39.08
C SER A 56 12.21 -25.48 37.73
N SER A 57 10.93 -25.26 37.39
CA SER A 57 10.34 -25.65 36.10
C SER A 57 10.52 -24.61 34.99
N LEU A 58 11.08 -23.44 35.31
CA LEU A 58 11.25 -22.31 34.42
C LEU A 58 12.67 -22.24 33.86
N THR A 59 12.81 -21.86 32.59
CA THR A 59 14.14 -21.72 31.97
C THR A 59 14.80 -20.43 32.46
N PRO A 60 15.99 -20.46 33.08
CA PRO A 60 16.66 -19.25 33.56
C PRO A 60 17.09 -18.35 32.39
N ILE A 61 16.91 -17.03 32.56
CA ILE A 61 17.44 -16.05 31.61
C ILE A 61 18.91 -15.79 31.93
N ASN A 62 19.78 -16.29 31.05
CA ASN A 62 21.20 -15.97 30.98
C ASN A 62 21.55 -15.52 29.55
N GLU A 63 22.81 -15.14 29.32
CA GLU A 63 23.31 -14.67 28.02
C GLU A 63 22.94 -15.64 26.87
N GLN A 64 23.26 -16.93 27.01
CA GLN A 64 22.96 -17.94 25.98
C GLN A 64 21.46 -18.08 25.72
N THR A 65 20.63 -18.05 26.77
CA THR A 65 19.17 -18.11 26.65
C THR A 65 18.63 -16.91 25.86
N VAL A 66 19.13 -15.70 26.16
CA VAL A 66 18.70 -14.47 25.47
C VAL A 66 19.14 -14.50 24.00
N ILE A 67 20.38 -14.90 23.72
CA ILE A 67 20.91 -15.01 22.35
C ILE A 67 20.07 -16.01 21.54
N ASN A 68 19.85 -17.21 22.08
CA ASN A 68 19.09 -18.26 21.39
C ASN A 68 17.63 -17.87 21.14
N ALA A 69 17.02 -17.13 22.06
CA ALA A 69 15.62 -16.71 21.96
C ALA A 69 15.43 -15.37 21.20
N TYR A 70 16.52 -14.66 20.86
CA TYR A 70 16.48 -13.27 20.40
C TYR A 70 15.54 -13.04 19.20
N LEU A 71 15.72 -13.79 18.11
CA LEU A 71 14.89 -13.63 16.90
C LEU A 71 13.41 -13.96 17.16
N GLN A 72 13.14 -14.97 18.00
CA GLN A 72 11.78 -15.30 18.40
C GLN A 72 11.17 -14.17 19.23
N TRP A 73 11.94 -13.59 20.15
CA TRP A 73 11.50 -12.48 20.99
C TRP A 73 11.27 -11.20 20.18
N VAL A 74 12.08 -10.92 19.14
CA VAL A 74 11.84 -9.81 18.20
C VAL A 74 10.47 -9.95 17.54
N LYS A 75 10.21 -11.09 16.89
CA LYS A 75 8.93 -11.37 16.21
C LYS A 75 7.75 -11.34 17.17
N ARG A 76 7.92 -11.92 18.35
CA ARG A 76 6.88 -11.98 19.38
C ARG A 76 6.58 -10.59 19.94
N LEU A 77 7.59 -9.78 20.20
CA LEU A 77 7.43 -8.42 20.71
C LEU A 77 6.81 -7.50 19.67
N ALA A 78 7.25 -7.60 18.40
CA ALA A 78 6.64 -6.90 17.27
C ALA A 78 5.13 -7.18 17.18
N LYS A 79 4.76 -8.46 17.21
CA LYS A 79 3.36 -8.90 17.18
C LYS A 79 2.56 -8.46 18.41
N LEU A 80 3.10 -8.64 19.63
CA LEU A 80 2.37 -8.31 20.86
C LEU A 80 2.22 -6.81 21.08
N GLY A 81 3.20 -6.03 20.62
CA GLY A 81 3.25 -4.58 20.78
C GLY A 81 2.65 -3.81 19.61
N SER A 82 2.25 -4.48 18.52
CA SER A 82 1.89 -3.85 17.24
C SER A 82 2.96 -2.86 16.75
N ILE A 83 4.23 -3.23 16.89
CA ILE A 83 5.42 -2.46 16.47
C ILE A 83 6.16 -3.23 15.36
N ASN A 84 6.97 -2.55 14.54
CA ASN A 84 7.77 -3.26 13.54
C ASN A 84 8.98 -3.98 14.17
N GLU A 85 9.59 -4.91 13.43
CA GLU A 85 10.73 -5.70 13.95
C GLU A 85 11.95 -4.85 14.29
N ILE A 86 12.16 -3.72 13.61
CA ILE A 86 13.27 -2.79 13.89
C ILE A 86 13.08 -2.16 15.28
N GLN A 87 11.87 -1.68 15.56
CA GLN A 87 11.50 -1.10 16.86
C GLN A 87 11.59 -2.16 17.97
N ALA A 88 11.15 -3.39 17.71
CA ALA A 88 11.26 -4.50 18.64
C ALA A 88 12.72 -4.87 18.95
N LYS A 89 13.60 -4.92 17.94
CA LYS A 89 15.04 -5.11 18.12
C LYS A 89 15.62 -4.03 19.03
N ASN A 90 15.39 -2.76 18.72
CA ASN A 90 15.88 -1.63 19.51
C ASN A 90 15.44 -1.74 20.98
N LEU A 91 14.18 -2.10 21.23
CA LEU A 91 13.67 -2.26 22.59
C LEU A 91 14.35 -3.44 23.30
N LEU A 92 14.55 -4.58 22.64
CA LEU A 92 15.24 -5.73 23.25
C LEU A 92 16.70 -5.40 23.62
N HIS A 93 17.42 -4.62 22.80
CA HIS A 93 18.76 -4.14 23.14
C HIS A 93 18.77 -3.22 24.37
N ILE A 94 17.70 -2.45 24.60
CA ILE A 94 17.53 -1.64 25.82
C ILE A 94 17.20 -2.52 27.03
N LEU A 95 16.45 -3.61 26.85
CA LEU A 95 16.03 -4.50 27.94
C LEU A 95 17.14 -5.44 28.41
N TRP A 96 18.05 -5.83 27.52
CA TRP A 96 19.15 -6.75 27.78
C TRP A 96 20.50 -6.22 27.28
N PRO A 97 20.93 -5.01 27.69
CA PRO A 97 22.14 -4.40 27.17
C PRO A 97 23.38 -5.23 27.47
N THR A 98 23.49 -5.84 28.66
CA THR A 98 24.64 -6.68 29.04
C THR A 98 24.78 -7.92 28.17
N TYR A 99 23.67 -8.52 27.74
CA TYR A 99 23.69 -9.76 26.94
C TYR A 99 23.69 -9.51 25.43
N LEU A 100 23.26 -8.33 24.98
CA LEU A 100 23.11 -8.03 23.55
C LEU A 100 24.11 -6.97 23.05
N ALA A 101 24.76 -6.19 23.92
CA ALA A 101 25.78 -5.21 23.52
C ALA A 101 27.09 -5.86 23.01
N PRO A 102 27.63 -6.94 23.63
CA PRO A 102 28.79 -7.67 23.08
C PRO A 102 28.46 -8.34 21.74
N HIS A 103 27.17 -8.62 21.55
CA HIS A 103 26.59 -9.32 20.40
C HIS A 103 25.89 -8.37 19.44
N LYS A 104 26.34 -7.11 19.36
CA LYS A 104 25.87 -6.14 18.36
C LYS A 104 26.01 -6.66 16.92
N HIS A 105 26.86 -7.68 16.74
CA HIS A 105 27.15 -8.43 15.52
C HIS A 105 26.40 -9.77 15.38
N LEU A 106 25.32 -10.04 16.13
CA LEU A 106 24.46 -11.24 15.94
C LEU A 106 23.75 -11.31 14.56
N LYS A 107 24.16 -10.47 13.62
CA LYS A 107 23.92 -10.61 12.19
C LYS A 107 25.21 -10.29 11.43
N GLU A 108 26.00 -11.30 11.10
CA GLU A 108 27.09 -11.19 10.14
C GLU A 108 26.96 -12.22 9.01
N LYS A 109 25.73 -12.53 8.60
CA LYS A 109 25.54 -12.82 7.18
C LYS A 109 24.74 -11.68 6.59
N LEU A 110 25.47 -10.68 6.11
CA LEU A 110 24.95 -9.64 5.26
C LEU A 110 24.74 -10.28 3.88
N TYR A 111 23.50 -10.67 3.61
CA TYR A 111 23.13 -11.19 2.32
C TYR A 111 23.10 -10.04 1.32
N THR A 112 23.46 -10.33 0.07
CA THR A 112 23.39 -9.33 -0.99
C THR A 112 22.67 -9.92 -2.19
N CYS A 113 21.67 -9.21 -2.70
CA CYS A 113 21.07 -9.47 -4.01
C CYS A 113 21.36 -8.31 -4.95
N LYS A 114 21.28 -8.56 -6.24
CA LYS A 114 21.30 -7.52 -7.27
C LYS A 114 19.92 -7.38 -7.88
N PHE A 115 19.44 -6.15 -8.00
CA PHE A 115 18.17 -5.84 -8.65
C PHE A 115 18.39 -5.12 -9.97
N LYS A 116 17.68 -5.54 -11.01
CA LYS A 116 17.56 -4.81 -12.28
C LYS A 116 16.10 -4.43 -12.49
N PHE A 117 15.85 -3.16 -12.79
CA PHE A 117 14.51 -2.63 -13.00
C PHE A 117 14.35 -2.23 -14.45
N HIS A 118 13.18 -2.53 -15.01
CA HIS A 118 12.88 -2.31 -16.43
C HIS A 118 11.77 -1.28 -16.62
N GLY A 119 11.78 -0.61 -17.78
CA GLY A 119 10.72 0.30 -18.22
C GLY A 119 10.26 1.28 -17.14
N THR A 120 8.95 1.38 -16.93
CA THR A 120 8.38 2.41 -16.04
C THR A 120 8.61 2.16 -14.55
N CYS A 121 9.25 1.05 -14.14
CA CYS A 121 9.72 0.90 -12.77
C CYS A 121 10.89 1.84 -12.46
N LEU A 122 11.66 2.24 -13.48
CA LEU A 122 12.78 3.17 -13.33
C LEU A 122 12.35 4.58 -12.91
N ASP A 123 11.09 4.96 -13.16
CA ASP A 123 10.53 6.26 -12.78
C ASP A 123 10.59 6.52 -11.26
N PHE A 124 10.69 5.46 -10.45
CA PHE A 124 10.73 5.52 -8.99
C PHE A 124 12.15 5.53 -8.42
N LEU A 125 13.17 5.40 -9.28
CA LEU A 125 14.56 5.18 -8.86
C LEU A 125 15.44 6.36 -9.24
N ASN A 126 16.14 6.91 -8.26
CA ASN A 126 17.10 7.98 -8.50
C ASN A 126 18.36 7.41 -9.19
N GLN A 127 18.73 7.96 -10.36
CA GLN A 127 19.97 7.64 -11.08
C GLN A 127 20.11 6.19 -11.58
N ALA A 128 19.03 5.41 -11.58
CA ALA A 128 18.99 4.08 -12.17
C ALA A 128 18.78 4.18 -13.70
N THR A 129 19.39 3.26 -14.43
CA THR A 129 19.24 3.09 -15.89
C THR A 129 18.98 1.61 -16.16
N GLU A 130 18.35 1.27 -17.29
CA GLU A 130 18.05 -0.13 -17.65
C GLU A 130 19.29 -1.04 -17.60
N ASP A 131 20.48 -0.50 -17.88
CA ASP A 131 21.73 -1.28 -17.89
C ASP A 131 22.39 -1.46 -16.50
N LYS A 132 21.81 -0.94 -15.41
CA LYS A 132 22.45 -0.94 -14.09
C LYS A 132 21.76 -1.88 -13.11
N TRP A 133 22.58 -2.70 -12.47
CA TRP A 133 22.22 -3.46 -11.29
C TRP A 133 22.33 -2.59 -10.03
N VAL A 134 21.34 -2.72 -9.14
CA VAL A 134 21.30 -2.09 -7.82
C VAL A 134 21.61 -3.14 -6.77
N ASP A 135 22.72 -2.96 -6.05
CA ASP A 135 23.06 -3.84 -4.92
C ASP A 135 22.11 -3.59 -3.75
N TYR A 136 21.42 -4.63 -3.30
CA TYR A 136 20.53 -4.60 -2.14
C TYR A 136 21.08 -5.51 -1.04
N LYS A 137 21.38 -4.91 0.12
CA LYS A 137 21.93 -5.60 1.28
C LYS A 137 20.85 -5.82 2.32
N PHE A 138 20.75 -7.03 2.84
CA PHE A 138 19.77 -7.40 3.84
C PHE A 138 20.37 -8.35 4.86
N ASP A 139 19.81 -8.30 6.07
CA ASP A 139 20.34 -9.01 7.24
C ASP A 139 19.33 -10.04 7.79
N ASP A 140 18.18 -10.21 7.12
CA ASP A 140 17.16 -11.22 7.36
C ASP A 140 16.79 -11.96 6.05
N ARG A 141 15.51 -12.32 5.86
CA ARG A 141 14.99 -12.89 4.60
C ARG A 141 13.69 -12.15 4.27
N PRO A 142 13.78 -10.91 3.76
CA PRO A 142 12.59 -10.15 3.42
C PRO A 142 11.92 -10.79 2.21
N SER A 143 10.63 -10.53 2.03
CA SER A 143 10.00 -10.88 0.76
C SER A 143 10.60 -10.02 -0.36
N VAL A 144 10.58 -10.52 -1.60
CA VAL A 144 11.02 -9.75 -2.76
C VAL A 144 10.19 -8.48 -2.91
N LYS A 145 8.91 -8.51 -2.52
CA LYS A 145 8.05 -7.33 -2.45
C LYS A 145 8.60 -6.27 -1.51
N ASP A 146 8.90 -6.63 -0.26
CA ASP A 146 9.40 -5.68 0.75
C ASP A 146 10.71 -5.04 0.28
N ALA A 147 11.58 -5.82 -0.36
CA ALA A 147 12.84 -5.32 -0.93
C ALA A 147 12.61 -4.34 -2.09
N ILE A 148 11.70 -4.66 -3.02
CA ILE A 148 11.34 -3.77 -4.13
C ILE A 148 10.78 -2.44 -3.62
N GLU A 149 9.87 -2.49 -2.64
CA GLU A 149 9.28 -1.29 -2.03
C GLU A 149 10.30 -0.46 -1.25
N ALA A 150 11.25 -1.12 -0.57
CA ALA A 150 12.35 -0.48 0.12
C ALA A 150 13.31 0.22 -0.84
N ILE A 151 13.56 -0.36 -2.03
CA ILE A 151 14.38 0.26 -3.09
C ILE A 151 13.67 1.48 -3.69
N GLY A 152 12.34 1.43 -3.81
CA GLY A 152 11.56 2.62 -4.17
C GLY A 152 10.28 2.33 -4.94
N VAL A 153 10.23 1.23 -5.68
CA VAL A 153 9.14 0.91 -6.61
C VAL A 153 7.93 0.40 -5.82
N PRO A 154 6.75 1.02 -5.95
CA PRO A 154 5.56 0.51 -5.28
C PRO A 154 5.06 -0.77 -5.97
N HIS A 155 4.63 -1.75 -5.18
CA HIS A 155 4.23 -3.07 -5.72
C HIS A 155 3.11 -3.06 -6.77
N PRO A 156 2.12 -2.12 -6.80
CA PRO A 156 1.12 -2.12 -7.87
C PRO A 156 1.66 -1.72 -9.25
N GLU A 157 2.85 -1.11 -9.30
CA GLU A 157 3.53 -0.75 -10.56
C GLU A 157 4.41 -1.88 -11.09
N VAL A 158 4.64 -2.93 -10.30
CA VAL A 158 5.47 -4.07 -10.68
C VAL A 158 4.59 -5.08 -11.38
N GLY A 159 4.91 -5.30 -12.65
CA GLY A 159 4.33 -6.23 -13.61
C GLY A 159 4.81 -7.68 -13.47
N GLY A 160 6.09 -7.87 -13.20
CA GLY A 160 6.68 -9.20 -13.19
C GLY A 160 7.95 -9.21 -12.38
N ILE A 161 8.29 -10.38 -11.85
CA ILE A 161 9.52 -10.57 -11.07
C ILE A 161 10.12 -11.91 -11.48
N THR A 162 11.41 -11.89 -11.84
CA THR A 162 12.18 -13.12 -12.05
C THR A 162 13.37 -13.17 -11.11
N ILE A 163 13.64 -14.35 -10.55
CA ILE A 163 14.84 -14.66 -9.78
C ILE A 163 15.68 -15.65 -10.59
N ASP A 164 16.89 -15.24 -10.97
CA ASP A 164 17.80 -16.01 -11.83
C ASP A 164 17.08 -16.58 -13.08
N GLY A 165 16.20 -15.78 -13.69
CA GLY A 165 15.41 -16.12 -14.88
C GLY A 165 14.14 -16.96 -14.63
N THR A 166 13.78 -17.24 -13.37
CA THR A 166 12.54 -17.96 -13.01
C THR A 166 11.49 -17.00 -12.48
N ASP A 167 10.26 -17.03 -13.01
CA ASP A 167 9.15 -16.22 -12.52
C ASP A 167 8.79 -16.53 -11.07
N VAL A 168 8.59 -15.50 -10.25
CA VAL A 168 8.17 -15.61 -8.85
C VAL A 168 7.04 -14.64 -8.52
N ASP A 169 6.34 -14.90 -7.42
CA ASP A 169 5.36 -13.98 -6.86
C ASP A 169 5.99 -13.03 -5.81
N PHE A 170 5.18 -12.13 -5.26
CA PHE A 170 5.61 -11.18 -4.23
C PHE A 170 6.03 -11.84 -2.90
N ASN A 171 5.66 -13.10 -2.66
CA ASN A 171 5.91 -13.80 -1.40
C ASN A 171 7.26 -14.53 -1.38
N TYR A 172 7.98 -14.59 -2.50
CA TYR A 172 9.31 -15.19 -2.56
C TYR A 172 10.24 -14.52 -1.53
N LEU A 173 10.87 -15.33 -0.67
CA LEU A 173 11.81 -14.84 0.34
C LEU A 173 13.22 -14.78 -0.27
N LEU A 174 13.87 -13.62 -0.19
CA LEU A 174 15.18 -13.44 -0.80
C LEU A 174 16.24 -14.36 -0.21
N GLU A 175 17.08 -14.89 -1.09
CA GLU A 175 18.26 -15.70 -0.79
C GLU A 175 19.54 -14.95 -1.17
N ASP A 176 20.66 -15.37 -0.62
CA ASP A 176 21.96 -14.74 -0.88
C ASP A 176 22.37 -14.82 -2.35
N ALA A 177 23.05 -13.79 -2.84
CA ALA A 177 23.72 -13.75 -4.14
C ALA A 177 22.79 -14.03 -5.35
N ARG A 178 21.50 -13.68 -5.23
CA ARG A 178 20.51 -13.81 -6.32
C ARG A 178 20.47 -12.58 -7.20
N GLU A 179 20.13 -12.79 -8.46
CA GLU A 179 19.80 -11.74 -9.43
C GLU A 179 18.28 -11.64 -9.57
N VAL A 180 17.76 -10.44 -9.32
CA VAL A 180 16.32 -10.14 -9.35
C VAL A 180 16.06 -9.17 -10.48
N GLU A 181 15.20 -9.54 -11.43
CA GLU A 181 14.70 -8.61 -12.43
C GLU A 181 13.25 -8.25 -12.13
N VAL A 182 12.93 -6.96 -12.26
CA VAL A 182 11.64 -6.39 -11.92
C VAL A 182 11.10 -5.65 -13.13
N TYR A 183 9.98 -6.14 -13.66
CA TYR A 183 9.33 -5.63 -14.86
C TYR A 183 8.12 -4.76 -14.47
N PRO A 184 7.79 -3.72 -15.25
CA PRO A 184 6.66 -2.84 -14.98
C PRO A 184 5.33 -3.49 -15.35
N HIS A 185 4.25 -3.09 -14.67
CA HIS A 185 2.89 -3.44 -15.07
C HIS A 185 2.50 -2.60 -16.30
N PRO A 186 1.82 -3.19 -17.32
CA PRO A 186 1.52 -4.60 -17.48
C PRO A 186 2.73 -5.44 -17.92
N TYR A 187 2.77 -6.69 -17.49
CA TYR A 187 3.74 -7.69 -17.94
C TYR A 187 2.96 -8.90 -18.43
N GLU A 188 3.13 -9.25 -19.70
CA GLU A 188 2.26 -10.23 -20.37
C GLU A 188 2.54 -11.67 -19.93
N THR A 189 3.76 -11.94 -19.49
CA THR A 189 4.26 -13.30 -19.21
C THR A 189 4.80 -13.35 -17.78
N GLY A 190 3.97 -13.67 -16.78
CA GLY A 190 4.46 -13.80 -15.41
C GLY A 190 3.37 -14.13 -14.40
N LEU A 191 3.77 -14.21 -13.13
CA LEU A 191 2.88 -14.52 -12.00
C LEU A 191 2.21 -13.27 -11.39
N LEU A 192 2.56 -12.07 -11.87
CA LEU A 192 2.22 -10.79 -11.26
C LEU A 192 1.78 -9.74 -12.29
N PRO A 193 1.32 -8.60 -11.78
CA PRO A 193 -0.01 -8.50 -11.26
C PRO A 193 -0.99 -8.61 -12.43
N TYR A 194 -1.97 -9.46 -12.20
CA TYR A 194 -3.09 -9.70 -13.06
C TYR A 194 -4.02 -8.46 -13.15
N LYS A 195 -4.69 -8.28 -14.29
CA LYS A 195 -5.72 -7.25 -14.49
C LYS A 195 -6.90 -7.48 -13.53
N PRO A 196 -7.58 -6.46 -12.99
CA PRO A 196 -8.77 -6.68 -12.17
C PRO A 196 -9.80 -7.55 -12.92
N GLU A 197 -10.41 -8.52 -12.22
CA GLU A 197 -11.35 -9.50 -12.82
C GLU A 197 -12.66 -8.86 -13.30
N ARG A 198 -13.00 -7.69 -12.77
CA ARG A 198 -14.25 -6.97 -13.02
C ARG A 198 -14.07 -5.81 -13.99
N LYS A 199 -15.20 -5.27 -14.46
CA LYS A 199 -15.24 -4.00 -15.20
C LYS A 199 -14.50 -2.94 -14.39
N SER A 200 -13.48 -2.33 -14.99
CA SER A 200 -12.60 -1.36 -14.35
C SER A 200 -13.39 -0.16 -13.83
N THR A 201 -13.53 -0.06 -12.51
CA THR A 201 -13.97 1.15 -11.81
C THR A 201 -12.74 1.80 -11.20
N PHE A 202 -12.55 3.09 -11.48
CA PHE A 202 -11.43 3.85 -10.95
C PHE A 202 -11.82 4.50 -9.63
N LEU A 203 -10.94 4.43 -8.64
CA LEU A 203 -11.01 5.22 -7.42
C LEU A 203 -9.89 6.26 -7.48
N LEU A 204 -10.23 7.54 -7.44
CA LEU A 204 -9.26 8.62 -7.56
C LEU A 204 -9.03 9.31 -6.22
N ASP A 205 -7.76 9.56 -5.92
CA ASP A 205 -7.31 10.42 -4.83
C ASP A 205 -7.84 11.87 -4.98
N VAL A 206 -7.98 12.59 -3.86
CA VAL A 206 -8.57 13.93 -3.75
C VAL A 206 -7.92 14.93 -4.72
N HIS A 207 -6.61 14.80 -4.95
CA HIS A 207 -5.82 15.67 -5.82
C HIS A 207 -6.10 15.50 -7.32
N LEU A 208 -6.84 14.46 -7.72
CA LEU A 208 -7.12 14.12 -9.12
C LEU A 208 -8.53 14.52 -9.58
N ALA A 209 -9.16 15.48 -8.89
CA ALA A 209 -10.52 15.94 -9.20
C ALA A 209 -10.72 16.36 -10.68
N LYS A 210 -9.72 16.97 -11.32
CA LYS A 210 -9.80 17.33 -12.74
C LYS A 210 -9.76 16.10 -13.65
N LEU A 211 -8.91 15.12 -13.37
CA LEU A 211 -8.85 13.85 -14.08
C LEU A 211 -10.18 13.10 -13.96
N THR A 212 -10.77 13.05 -12.75
CA THR A 212 -12.11 12.48 -12.51
C THR A 212 -13.15 13.05 -13.46
N ARG A 213 -13.14 14.37 -13.68
CA ARG A 213 -14.09 15.02 -14.61
C ARG A 213 -13.89 14.54 -16.04
N TYR A 214 -12.65 14.48 -16.53
CA TYR A 214 -12.36 14.00 -17.89
C TYR A 214 -12.80 12.55 -18.08
N LEU A 215 -12.46 11.66 -17.13
CA LEU A 215 -12.86 10.25 -17.18
C LEU A 215 -14.39 10.07 -17.19
N ARG A 216 -15.10 10.77 -16.30
CA ARG A 216 -16.58 10.69 -16.25
C ARG A 216 -17.24 11.26 -17.50
N MET A 217 -16.71 12.36 -18.04
CA MET A 217 -17.22 12.92 -19.31
C MET A 217 -17.00 11.97 -20.49
N ALA A 218 -15.93 11.18 -20.46
CA ALA A 218 -15.67 10.10 -21.41
C ALA A 218 -16.54 8.85 -21.20
N GLY A 219 -17.26 8.79 -20.07
CA GLY A 219 -18.17 7.68 -19.73
C GLY A 219 -17.54 6.58 -18.90
N PHE A 220 -16.33 6.79 -18.37
CA PHE A 220 -15.69 5.82 -17.48
C PHE A 220 -16.25 5.94 -16.07
N ASP A 221 -16.32 4.79 -15.40
CA ASP A 221 -16.84 4.67 -14.03
C ASP A 221 -15.76 5.09 -13.03
N CYS A 222 -15.98 6.20 -12.33
CA CYS A 222 -14.96 6.80 -11.48
C CYS A 222 -15.53 7.35 -10.17
N LEU A 223 -15.03 6.84 -9.06
CA LEU A 223 -15.30 7.35 -7.72
C LEU A 223 -14.22 8.33 -7.29
N HIS A 224 -14.65 9.39 -6.63
CA HIS A 224 -13.79 10.46 -6.14
C HIS A 224 -14.54 11.14 -5.00
N GLU A 225 -13.89 11.25 -3.85
CA GLU A 225 -14.40 11.98 -2.70
C GLU A 225 -13.85 13.41 -2.73
N SER A 226 -14.74 14.39 -2.60
CA SER A 226 -14.33 15.80 -2.57
C SER A 226 -13.63 16.18 -1.27
N LYS A 227 -13.86 15.41 -0.20
CA LYS A 227 -13.18 15.56 1.09
C LYS A 227 -12.03 14.56 1.14
N ASP A 228 -10.94 14.99 1.74
CA ASP A 228 -9.86 14.06 2.08
C ASP A 228 -10.38 13.09 3.16
N ILE A 229 -10.47 11.82 2.77
CA ILE A 229 -10.91 10.71 3.63
C ILE A 229 -9.72 9.91 4.19
N GLY A 230 -8.49 10.32 3.85
CA GLY A 230 -7.25 9.68 4.25
C GLY A 230 -6.90 8.42 3.45
N ASP A 231 -5.60 8.21 3.31
CA ASP A 231 -5.00 7.09 2.59
C ASP A 231 -5.47 5.70 3.06
N GLU A 232 -5.69 5.55 4.36
CA GLU A 232 -6.13 4.26 4.93
C GLU A 232 -7.50 3.84 4.40
N LEU A 233 -8.44 4.78 4.35
CA LEU A 233 -9.77 4.51 3.86
C LEU A 233 -9.79 4.36 2.34
N LEU A 234 -8.99 5.14 1.59
CA LEU A 234 -8.82 4.97 0.15
C LEU A 234 -8.30 3.57 -0.19
N ALA A 235 -7.25 3.11 0.50
CA ALA A 235 -6.68 1.78 0.31
C ALA A 235 -7.71 0.68 0.64
N HIS A 236 -8.45 0.83 1.75
CA HIS A 236 -9.50 -0.11 2.13
C HIS A 236 -10.64 -0.18 1.09
N LEU A 237 -11.10 0.96 0.58
CA LEU A 237 -12.16 1.04 -0.44
C LEU A 237 -11.72 0.40 -1.75
N SER A 238 -10.49 0.68 -2.20
CA SER A 238 -9.91 0.04 -3.40
C SER A 238 -9.90 -1.48 -3.26
N GLN A 239 -9.44 -1.99 -2.11
CA GLN A 239 -9.36 -3.42 -1.87
C GLN A 239 -10.74 -4.11 -1.82
N THR A 240 -11.68 -3.55 -1.06
CA THR A 240 -12.97 -4.19 -0.77
C THR A 240 -13.85 -4.29 -2.03
N ASN A 241 -13.73 -3.33 -2.93
CA ASN A 241 -14.57 -3.24 -4.12
C ASN A 241 -13.82 -3.62 -5.41
N ASP A 242 -12.55 -4.00 -5.31
CA ASP A 242 -11.69 -4.33 -6.46
C ASP A 242 -11.54 -3.15 -7.45
N TYR A 243 -11.39 -1.93 -6.91
CA TYR A 243 -11.20 -0.72 -7.72
C TYR A 243 -9.75 -0.46 -8.03
N ILE A 244 -9.51 0.11 -9.21
CA ILE A 244 -8.19 0.59 -9.63
C ILE A 244 -7.96 1.96 -8.99
N LEU A 245 -7.03 2.03 -8.04
CA LEU A 245 -6.68 3.28 -7.36
C LEU A 245 -5.73 4.12 -8.22
N LEU A 246 -6.13 5.35 -8.52
CA LEU A 246 -5.30 6.34 -9.20
C LEU A 246 -4.84 7.39 -8.19
N THR A 247 -3.54 7.61 -8.09
CA THR A 247 -2.97 8.62 -7.19
C THR A 247 -1.59 9.09 -7.66
N ARG A 248 -1.10 10.19 -7.10
CA ARG A 248 0.28 10.63 -7.24
C ARG A 248 1.11 10.40 -5.98
N ASP A 249 0.51 9.85 -4.93
CA ASP A 249 1.17 9.53 -3.67
C ASP A 249 1.74 8.11 -3.70
N ILE A 250 3.07 8.00 -3.77
CA ILE A 250 3.79 6.72 -3.75
C ILE A 250 3.56 5.98 -2.42
N GLY A 251 3.44 6.70 -1.29
CA GLY A 251 3.18 6.13 0.02
C GLY A 251 1.81 5.42 0.09
N LEU A 252 0.80 5.98 -0.57
CA LEU A 252 -0.50 5.34 -0.72
C LEU A 252 -0.40 4.04 -1.54
N LEU A 253 0.37 4.01 -2.64
CA LEU A 253 0.57 2.77 -3.41
C LEU A 253 1.30 1.68 -2.63
N LYS A 254 2.22 2.04 -1.72
CA LYS A 254 2.99 1.08 -0.91
C LYS A 254 2.18 0.45 0.23
N ARG A 255 0.92 0.82 0.41
CA ARG A 255 0.06 0.19 1.42
C ARG A 255 -0.26 -1.24 1.02
N GLY A 256 0.08 -2.21 1.86
CA GLY A 256 0.04 -3.64 1.50
C GLY A 256 -1.33 -4.22 1.17
N ASN A 257 -2.43 -3.50 1.40
CA ASN A 257 -3.78 -3.90 1.03
C ASN A 257 -4.25 -3.35 -0.33
N VAL A 258 -3.51 -2.41 -0.94
CA VAL A 258 -3.76 -1.93 -2.31
C VAL A 258 -3.36 -3.02 -3.29
N LYS A 259 -4.27 -3.44 -4.17
CA LYS A 259 -3.98 -4.51 -5.15
C LYS A 259 -3.78 -3.98 -6.56
N HIS A 260 -4.68 -3.08 -6.98
CA HIS A 260 -4.69 -2.48 -8.29
C HIS A 260 -4.55 -0.98 -8.12
N ALA A 261 -3.42 -0.44 -8.56
CA ALA A 261 -3.20 1.00 -8.53
C ALA A 261 -2.28 1.43 -9.66
N ARG A 262 -2.37 2.72 -10.01
CA ARG A 262 -1.44 3.38 -10.92
C ARG A 262 -1.04 4.73 -10.36
N TRP A 263 0.26 4.98 -10.37
CA TRP A 263 0.87 6.26 -10.14
C TRP A 263 0.73 7.13 -11.39
N ILE A 264 0.11 8.28 -11.22
CA ILE A 264 -0.11 9.23 -12.33
C ILE A 264 1.16 10.06 -12.54
N ARG A 265 1.83 9.81 -13.66
CA ARG A 265 3.10 10.47 -14.02
C ARG A 265 2.88 11.92 -14.38
N ASN A 266 1.83 12.19 -15.16
CA ASN A 266 1.55 13.54 -15.65
C ASN A 266 0.95 14.44 -14.56
N THR A 267 1.20 15.74 -14.68
CA THR A 267 0.63 16.77 -13.79
C THR A 267 -0.48 17.59 -14.47
N GLU A 268 -0.47 17.64 -15.81
CA GLU A 268 -1.49 18.34 -16.59
C GLU A 268 -2.72 17.42 -16.79
N PRO A 269 -3.95 17.87 -16.48
CA PRO A 269 -5.13 17.02 -16.48
C PRO A 269 -5.48 16.29 -17.79
N GLN A 270 -5.21 16.89 -18.96
CA GLN A 270 -5.46 16.26 -20.26
C GLN A 270 -4.41 15.19 -20.56
N ALA A 271 -3.14 15.44 -20.23
CA ALA A 271 -2.07 14.46 -20.31
C ALA A 271 -2.28 13.30 -19.32
N GLN A 272 -2.78 13.57 -18.11
CA GLN A 272 -3.22 12.52 -17.17
C GLN A 272 -4.34 11.67 -17.75
N PHE A 273 -5.31 12.29 -18.42
CA PHE A 273 -6.40 11.58 -19.04
C PHE A 273 -5.91 10.71 -20.21
N LYS A 274 -5.05 11.24 -21.09
CA LYS A 274 -4.37 10.48 -22.14
C LYS A 274 -3.62 9.27 -21.55
N GLU A 275 -2.79 9.50 -20.54
CA GLU A 275 -2.02 8.46 -19.84
C GLU A 275 -2.91 7.30 -19.39
N ILE A 276 -4.06 7.58 -18.79
CA ILE A 276 -4.98 6.54 -18.31
C ILE A 276 -5.72 5.84 -19.45
N VAL A 277 -6.08 6.57 -20.50
CA VAL A 277 -6.76 5.99 -21.68
C VAL A 277 -5.84 5.04 -22.43
N ASP A 278 -4.61 5.47 -22.70
CA ASP A 278 -3.58 4.69 -23.39
C ASP A 278 -3.24 3.43 -22.58
N TYR A 279 -2.94 3.62 -21.28
CA TYR A 279 -2.46 2.55 -20.42
C TYR A 279 -3.48 1.43 -20.20
N TYR A 280 -4.77 1.78 -20.06
CA TYR A 280 -5.84 0.80 -19.81
C TYR A 280 -6.61 0.38 -21.07
N ASP A 281 -6.15 0.79 -22.25
CA ASP A 281 -6.79 0.51 -23.53
C ASP A 281 -8.29 0.83 -23.49
N LEU A 282 -8.59 2.12 -23.28
CA LEU A 282 -9.94 2.61 -23.04
C LEU A 282 -10.59 3.30 -24.24
N LEU A 283 -9.86 3.44 -25.36
CA LEU A 283 -10.33 4.15 -26.55
C LEU A 283 -11.67 3.59 -27.05
N ASP A 284 -11.77 2.27 -27.21
CA ASP A 284 -12.98 1.58 -27.67
C ASP A 284 -14.12 1.56 -26.62
N LYS A 285 -13.83 2.00 -25.39
CA LYS A 285 -14.81 2.06 -24.29
C LYS A 285 -15.41 3.46 -24.11
N PHE A 286 -15.07 4.42 -24.97
CA PHE A 286 -15.61 5.77 -24.94
C PHE A 286 -17.15 5.78 -25.10
N LYS A 287 -17.84 6.19 -24.03
CA LYS A 287 -19.32 6.22 -23.95
C LYS A 287 -19.77 7.54 -23.32
N PRO A 288 -19.59 8.68 -24.01
CA PRO A 288 -19.92 9.98 -23.46
C PRO A 288 -21.41 10.07 -23.11
N PHE A 289 -21.71 10.84 -22.07
CA PHE A 289 -23.06 10.97 -21.51
C PHE A 289 -23.65 9.62 -21.03
N SER A 290 -22.83 8.72 -20.53
CA SER A 290 -23.27 7.54 -19.76
C SER A 290 -23.10 7.73 -18.25
N ARG A 291 -22.10 8.50 -17.81
CA ARG A 291 -21.81 8.79 -16.40
C ARG A 291 -21.89 10.28 -16.11
N CYS A 292 -22.49 10.62 -14.98
CA CYS A 292 -22.61 11.98 -14.49
C CYS A 292 -21.26 12.53 -14.04
N VAL A 293 -20.83 13.64 -14.63
CA VAL A 293 -19.58 14.32 -14.24
C VAL A 293 -19.57 14.71 -12.76
N LYS A 294 -20.75 15.07 -12.21
CA LYS A 294 -20.90 15.54 -10.82
C LYS A 294 -20.89 14.40 -9.81
N CYS A 295 -21.70 13.37 -10.00
CA CYS A 295 -21.93 12.32 -9.00
C CYS A 295 -21.65 10.89 -9.48
N ASN A 296 -21.13 10.70 -10.69
CA ASN A 296 -20.88 9.40 -11.32
C ASN A 296 -22.13 8.54 -11.63
N GLY A 297 -23.34 8.99 -11.25
CA GLY A 297 -24.59 8.28 -11.53
C GLY A 297 -24.89 8.13 -13.03
N ASP A 298 -25.74 7.15 -13.37
CA ASP A 298 -26.14 6.89 -14.74
C ASP A 298 -26.88 8.07 -15.38
N ILE A 299 -26.56 8.32 -16.65
CA ILE A 299 -27.22 9.32 -17.48
C ILE A 299 -28.19 8.63 -18.43
N GLN A 300 -29.43 9.10 -18.46
CA GLN A 300 -30.49 8.58 -19.31
C GLN A 300 -31.04 9.67 -20.25
N PRO A 301 -31.58 9.31 -21.43
CA PRO A 301 -32.32 10.25 -22.27
C PRO A 301 -33.48 10.89 -21.50
N ILE A 302 -33.75 12.18 -21.77
CA ILE A 302 -34.90 12.88 -21.20
C ILE A 302 -35.65 13.65 -22.29
N ASN A 303 -36.97 13.78 -22.11
CA ASN A 303 -37.80 14.59 -23.00
C ASN A 303 -37.42 16.08 -22.89
N LYS A 304 -37.08 16.70 -24.02
CA LYS A 304 -36.72 18.12 -24.14
C LYS A 304 -37.73 19.03 -23.43
N GLU A 305 -39.03 18.84 -23.64
CA GLU A 305 -40.06 19.71 -23.06
C GLU A 305 -40.09 19.70 -21.53
N SER A 306 -39.73 18.56 -20.91
CA SER A 306 -39.70 18.43 -19.46
C SER A 306 -38.56 19.22 -18.79
N ILE A 307 -37.52 19.62 -19.53
CA ILE A 307 -36.32 20.29 -18.99
C ILE A 307 -36.24 21.78 -19.32
N LYS A 308 -37.27 22.35 -19.95
CA LYS A 308 -37.35 23.79 -20.28
C LYS A 308 -37.02 24.74 -19.12
N PRO A 309 -37.48 24.52 -17.87
CA PRO A 309 -37.11 25.40 -16.75
C PRO A 309 -35.68 25.18 -16.23
N ALA A 310 -35.03 24.06 -16.59
CA ALA A 310 -33.74 23.64 -16.04
C ALA A 310 -32.54 23.97 -16.95
N VAL A 311 -32.78 24.50 -18.16
CA VAL A 311 -31.74 24.77 -19.17
C VAL A 311 -31.89 26.21 -19.71
N PRO A 312 -30.79 26.95 -19.95
CA PRO A 312 -30.85 28.28 -20.56
C PRO A 312 -31.59 28.27 -21.91
N GLY A 313 -32.42 29.28 -22.17
CA GLY A 313 -33.30 29.34 -23.36
C GLY A 313 -32.56 29.15 -24.69
N GLN A 314 -31.39 29.78 -24.86
CA GLN A 314 -30.57 29.61 -26.07
C GLN A 314 -30.10 28.17 -26.31
N ILE A 315 -29.80 27.43 -25.23
CA ILE A 315 -29.41 26.01 -25.33
C ILE A 315 -30.63 25.15 -25.61
N PHE A 316 -31.76 25.45 -24.96
CA PHE A 316 -33.03 24.77 -25.21
C PHE A 316 -33.46 24.87 -26.68
N GLU A 317 -33.33 26.06 -27.28
CA GLU A 317 -33.67 26.29 -28.68
C GLU A 317 -32.69 25.61 -29.64
N SER A 318 -31.37 25.66 -29.35
CA SER A 318 -30.34 25.16 -30.27
C SER A 318 -30.06 23.66 -30.20
N GLN A 319 -30.48 22.96 -29.14
CA GLN A 319 -30.17 21.54 -28.93
C GLN A 319 -31.43 20.67 -29.07
N GLU A 320 -31.33 19.58 -29.83
CA GLU A 320 -32.45 18.66 -30.03
C GLU A 320 -32.52 17.52 -29.01
N SER A 321 -31.37 17.13 -28.45
CA SER A 321 -31.28 15.98 -27.55
C SER A 321 -30.69 16.38 -26.20
N PHE A 322 -31.39 16.00 -25.14
CA PHE A 322 -30.92 16.16 -23.76
C PHE A 322 -30.86 14.81 -23.07
N LYS A 323 -29.96 14.74 -22.09
CA LYS A 323 -29.86 13.61 -21.17
C LYS A 323 -29.80 14.13 -19.75
N GLN A 324 -30.26 13.34 -18.79
CA GLN A 324 -30.27 13.70 -17.38
C GLN A 324 -29.67 12.60 -16.52
N CYS A 325 -28.93 12.99 -15.48
CA CYS A 325 -28.47 12.05 -14.45
C CYS A 325 -29.67 11.58 -13.60
N ALA A 326 -29.84 10.27 -13.47
CA ALA A 326 -30.91 9.64 -12.68
C ALA A 326 -30.78 9.88 -11.16
N HIS A 327 -29.62 10.34 -10.68
CA HIS A 327 -29.38 10.57 -9.25
C HIS A 327 -29.45 12.06 -8.86
N CYS A 328 -28.72 12.93 -9.56
CA CYS A 328 -28.63 14.35 -9.18
C CYS A 328 -29.41 15.31 -10.09
N ASN A 329 -30.17 14.78 -11.06
CA ASN A 329 -30.99 15.54 -12.01
C ASN A 329 -30.21 16.54 -12.89
N GLN A 330 -28.87 16.46 -12.92
CA GLN A 330 -28.04 17.29 -13.78
C GLN A 330 -28.35 16.97 -15.25
N VAL A 331 -28.68 18.02 -16.03
CA VAL A 331 -28.96 17.92 -17.47
C VAL A 331 -27.67 18.11 -18.28
N TYR A 332 -27.55 17.35 -19.36
CA TYR A 332 -26.41 17.30 -20.28
C TYR A 332 -26.87 17.36 -21.73
N TRP A 333 -26.04 17.96 -22.59
CA TRP A 333 -26.23 18.06 -24.04
C TRP A 333 -24.86 18.04 -24.74
N LYS A 334 -24.86 17.87 -26.06
CA LYS A 334 -23.64 17.89 -26.88
C LYS A 334 -23.20 19.34 -27.11
N GLY A 335 -22.04 19.72 -26.58
CA GLY A 335 -21.45 21.04 -26.76
C GLY A 335 -19.93 20.99 -26.79
N SER A 336 -19.28 22.16 -26.69
CA SER A 336 -17.82 22.30 -26.82
C SER A 336 -16.98 21.35 -25.94
N HIS A 337 -17.48 21.05 -24.74
CA HIS A 337 -16.85 20.09 -23.83
C HIS A 337 -16.77 18.65 -24.38
N TYR A 338 -17.79 18.22 -25.13
CA TYR A 338 -17.79 16.92 -25.81
C TYR A 338 -16.71 16.90 -26.90
N ASP A 339 -16.66 17.95 -27.73
CA ASP A 339 -15.69 18.03 -28.83
C ASP A 339 -14.27 18.08 -28.28
N LYS A 340 -14.04 18.81 -27.19
CA LYS A 340 -12.74 18.86 -26.53
C LYS A 340 -12.25 17.48 -26.10
N ILE A 341 -13.08 16.68 -25.42
CA ILE A 341 -12.67 15.35 -24.96
C ILE A 341 -12.49 14.38 -26.10
N LYS A 342 -13.37 14.44 -27.10
CA LYS A 342 -13.22 13.64 -28.31
C LYS A 342 -11.88 13.95 -28.99
N ASN A 343 -11.49 15.21 -29.08
CA ASN A 343 -10.20 15.60 -29.67
C ASN A 343 -9.01 15.12 -28.84
N ILE A 344 -9.06 15.20 -27.51
CA ILE A 344 -8.00 14.66 -26.64
C ILE A 344 -7.86 13.14 -26.83
N LEU A 345 -8.99 12.42 -26.94
CA LEU A 345 -9.00 10.97 -27.21
C LEU A 345 -8.46 10.60 -28.59
N LEU A 346 -8.69 11.43 -29.61
CA LEU A 346 -8.15 11.17 -30.94
C LEU A 346 -6.65 11.50 -31.05
N GLN A 347 -6.12 12.28 -30.11
CA GLN A 347 -4.68 12.50 -29.95
C GLN A 347 -4.04 11.44 -29.05
N ALA A 348 -4.86 10.55 -28.50
CA ALA A 348 -4.45 9.39 -27.75
C ALA A 348 -4.13 8.22 -28.67
N GLU A 349 -2.98 8.31 -29.33
CA GLU A 349 -2.30 7.21 -30.04
C GLU A 349 -0.95 6.91 -29.38
#